data_AF-A0A3M1MUP3-F1
#
_entry.id   AF-A0A3M1MUP3-F1
#
_cell.length_a   1.000
_cell.length_b   1.000
_cell.length_c   1.000
_cell.angle_alpha   90.00
_cell.angle_beta   90.00
_cell.angle_gamma   90.00
#
_symmetry.space_group_name_H-M   'P 1'
#
loop_
_entity.id
_entity.type
_entity.pdbx_description
1 polymer ?
#
loop_
_entity_poly.entity_id
_entity_poly.type
_entity_poly.pdbx_seq_one_letter_code
_entity_poly.pdbx_strand_id
1 'polypeptide(L)'
;MIRETSSRTLTIPFSLAAALLLWHLTARWSGLPAFILPAPGRVGLRLLDVLRDGSLLYHTLVTLNEILLGLALGLSAAFSLGYALAKSPRLERFLSPYLVASQATPMVAIAPLLVIWLGPGMGVKVLICALIVFFPVLVNTIVGVRGVPAELHTLMRSLRASRWQTFRLLELPAALPVLLGGL
;
A
#
# COMPACT_ATOMS: atom_id res chain seq x y z
N MET A 1 37.43 4.68 17.56
CA MET A 1 36.19 4.37 16.79
C MET A 1 34.93 4.28 17.67
N ILE A 2 34.86 4.86 18.89
CA ILE A 2 33.73 4.69 19.84
C ILE A 2 33.03 6.02 20.20
N ARG A 3 33.44 7.18 19.65
CA ARG A 3 32.90 8.50 20.04
C ARG A 3 31.73 9.04 19.21
N GLU A 4 31.36 8.40 18.09
CA GLU A 4 30.32 8.93 17.18
C GLU A 4 28.88 8.52 17.53
N THR A 5 28.67 7.51 18.37
CA THR A 5 27.32 7.05 18.72
C THR A 5 26.63 7.94 19.75
N SER A 6 27.40 8.61 20.63
CA SER A 6 26.82 9.38 21.74
C SER A 6 26.19 10.71 21.31
N SER A 7 26.62 11.33 20.20
CA SER A 7 26.00 12.58 19.74
C SER A 7 24.69 12.33 18.99
N ARG A 8 24.60 11.22 18.24
CA ARG A 8 23.37 10.83 17.52
C ARG A 8 22.19 10.54 18.46
N THR A 9 22.44 9.96 19.63
CA THR A 9 21.38 9.65 20.60
C THR A 9 20.81 10.90 21.29
N LEU A 10 21.59 11.99 21.39
CA LEU A 10 21.16 13.26 21.99
C LEU A 10 20.52 14.21 20.96
N THR A 11 20.91 14.13 19.68
CA THR A 11 20.33 14.95 18.61
C THR A 11 18.85 14.65 18.37
N ILE A 12 18.43 13.37 18.49
CA ILE A 12 17.03 12.96 18.27
C ILE A 12 16.07 13.59 19.30
N PRO A 13 16.25 13.40 20.63
CA PRO A 13 15.35 13.99 21.62
C PRO A 13 15.40 15.52 21.61
N PHE A 14 16.56 16.12 21.33
CA PHE A 14 16.67 17.57 21.19
C PHE A 14 15.87 18.10 20.01
N SER A 15 16.00 17.46 18.83
CA SER A 15 15.23 17.84 17.64
C SER A 15 13.72 17.70 17.85
N LEU A 16 13.28 16.64 18.53
CA LEU A 16 11.87 16.42 18.88
C LEU A 16 11.37 17.48 19.87
N ALA A 17 12.14 17.78 20.92
CA ALA A 17 11.79 18.83 21.88
C ALA A 17 11.71 20.21 21.22
N ALA A 18 12.66 20.54 20.34
CA ALA A 18 12.65 21.78 19.57
C ALA A 18 11.42 21.87 18.65
N ALA A 19 11.06 20.77 17.98
CA ALA A 19 9.86 20.70 17.13
C ALA A 19 8.57 20.87 17.94
N LEU A 20 8.46 20.20 19.10
CA LEU A 20 7.30 20.34 19.99
C LEU A 20 7.18 21.76 20.57
N LEU A 21 8.31 22.38 20.91
CA LEU A 21 8.34 23.74 21.41
C LEU A 21 7.94 24.74 20.32
N LEU A 22 8.46 24.58 19.10
CA LEU A 22 8.06 25.39 17.95
C LEU A 22 6.57 25.23 17.63
N TRP A 23 6.05 24.01 17.65
CA TRP A 23 4.62 23.74 17.46
C TRP A 23 3.77 24.38 18.56
N HIS A 24 4.18 24.26 19.83
CA HIS A 24 3.46 24.88 20.94
C HIS A 24 3.45 26.41 20.85
N LEU A 25 4.58 27.03 20.50
CA LEU A 25 4.68 28.48 20.32
C LEU A 25 3.85 28.97 19.13
N THR A 26 3.92 28.29 17.99
CA THR A 26 3.11 28.63 16.80
C THR A 26 1.62 28.45 17.06
N ALA A 27 1.21 27.37 17.72
CA ALA A 27 -0.19 27.17 18.12
C ALA A 27 -0.70 28.26 19.08
N ARG A 28 0.16 28.79 19.96
CA ARG A 28 -0.20 29.87 20.89
C ARG A 28 -0.21 31.25 20.24
N TRP A 29 0.77 31.56 19.39
CA TRP A 29 0.97 32.90 18.85
C TRP A 29 0.21 33.16 17.54
N SER A 30 -0.19 32.12 16.82
CA SER A 30 -0.92 32.27 15.55
C SER A 30 -2.35 32.80 15.72
N GLY A 31 -2.91 32.78 16.94
CA GLY A 31 -4.30 33.18 17.19
C GLY A 31 -5.34 32.32 16.46
N LEU A 32 -4.92 31.21 15.86
CA LEU A 32 -5.79 30.33 15.10
C LEU A 32 -6.74 29.57 16.04
N PRO A 33 -7.98 29.31 15.60
CA PRO A 33 -8.88 28.43 16.31
C PRO A 33 -8.25 27.05 16.57
N ALA A 34 -8.55 26.46 17.74
CA ALA A 34 -7.99 25.18 18.15
C ALA A 34 -8.38 23.98 17.24
N PHE A 35 -9.39 24.14 16.38
CA PHE A 35 -9.75 23.12 15.38
C PHE A 35 -8.80 23.14 14.16
N ILE A 36 -8.10 24.26 13.92
CA ILE A 36 -7.13 24.42 12.83
C ILE A 36 -5.73 24.03 13.33
N LEU A 37 -5.32 24.57 14.48
CA LEU A 37 -3.99 24.33 15.04
C LEU A 37 -4.04 24.09 16.56
N PRO A 38 -4.38 22.86 17.01
CA PRO A 38 -4.37 22.52 18.42
C PRO A 38 -2.94 22.48 18.97
N ALA A 39 -2.76 22.96 20.20
CA ALA A 39 -1.49 22.82 20.91
C ALA A 39 -1.17 21.34 21.20
N PRO A 40 0.11 20.93 21.26
CA PRO A 40 0.50 19.52 21.46
C PRO A 40 -0.11 18.89 22.72
N GLY A 41 -0.26 19.66 23.81
CA GLY A 41 -0.94 19.19 25.02
C GLY A 41 -2.41 18.82 24.80
N ARG A 42 -3.14 19.58 23.98
CA ARG A 42 -4.55 19.27 23.65
C ARG A 42 -4.66 18.02 22.78
N VAL A 43 -3.70 17.81 21.87
CA VAL A 43 -3.61 16.58 21.07
C VAL A 43 -3.33 15.38 21.97
N GLY A 44 -2.41 15.50 22.94
CA GLY A 44 -2.12 14.45 23.91
C GLY A 44 -3.31 14.08 24.79
N LEU A 45 -4.05 15.07 25.29
CA LEU A 45 -5.30 14.83 26.03
C LEU A 45 -6.35 14.14 25.17
N ARG A 46 -6.57 14.63 23.94
CA ARG A 46 -7.54 14.02 23.03
C ARG A 46 -7.16 12.58 22.67
N LEU A 47 -5.86 12.29 22.51
CA LEU A 47 -5.37 10.93 22.29
C LEU A 47 -5.74 10.01 23.45
N LEU A 48 -5.55 10.45 24.70
CA LEU A 48 -5.94 9.69 25.89
C LEU A 48 -7.45 9.47 25.96
N ASP A 49 -8.25 10.49 25.62
CA ASP A 49 -9.72 10.38 25.62
C ASP A 49 -10.19 9.32 24.61
N VAL A 50 -9.70 9.38 23.37
CA VAL A 50 -10.10 8.46 22.28
C VAL A 50 -9.54 7.05 22.52
N LEU A 51 -8.40 6.91 23.20
CA LEU A 51 -7.90 5.61 23.68
C LEU A 51 -8.79 5.01 24.76
N ARG A 52 -9.24 5.81 25.73
CA ARG A 52 -10.10 5.35 26.85
C ARG A 52 -11.51 4.97 26.40
N ASP A 53 -12.08 5.76 25.49
CA ASP A 53 -13.40 5.51 24.90
C ASP A 53 -13.39 4.36 23.88
N GLY A 54 -12.21 3.82 23.53
CA GLY A 54 -12.07 2.70 22.60
C GLY A 54 -12.38 3.04 21.14
N SER A 55 -12.82 4.27 20.85
CA SER A 55 -13.12 4.73 19.49
C SER A 55 -11.91 4.68 18.57
N LEU A 56 -10.69 4.92 19.09
CA LEU A 56 -9.46 4.80 18.30
C LEU A 56 -9.28 3.36 17.82
N LEU A 57 -9.39 2.39 18.74
CA LEU A 57 -9.23 0.97 18.43
C LEU A 57 -10.32 0.49 17.47
N TYR A 58 -11.57 0.89 17.72
CA TYR A 58 -12.69 0.54 16.84
C TYR A 58 -12.46 1.03 15.40
N HIS A 59 -12.20 2.32 15.19
CA HIS A 59 -11.98 2.86 13.85
C HIS A 59 -10.70 2.33 13.20
N THR A 60 -9.66 2.05 13.99
CA THR A 60 -8.44 1.41 13.51
C THR A 60 -8.73 0.01 12.99
N LEU A 61 -9.49 -0.81 13.75
CA LEU A 61 -9.84 -2.17 13.35
C LEU A 61 -10.75 -2.20 12.12
N VAL A 62 -11.72 -1.29 12.04
CA VAL A 62 -12.57 -1.14 10.85
C VAL A 62 -11.73 -0.82 9.62
N THR A 63 -10.84 0.16 9.71
CA THR A 63 -9.95 0.56 8.61
C THR A 63 -8.99 -0.57 8.25
N LEU A 64 -8.42 -1.25 9.24
CA LEU A 64 -7.54 -2.39 9.02
C LEU A 64 -8.27 -3.51 8.28
N ASN A 65 -9.50 -3.83 8.66
CA ASN A 65 -10.29 -4.85 7.98
C ASN A 65 -10.62 -4.45 6.54
N GLU A 66 -10.99 -3.18 6.31
CA GLU A 66 -11.21 -2.64 4.96
C GLU A 66 -9.96 -2.76 4.09
N ILE A 67 -8.78 -2.42 4.63
CA ILE A 67 -7.49 -2.54 3.94
C ILE A 67 -7.15 -4.00 3.65
N LEU A 68 -7.25 -4.89 4.63
CA LEU A 68 -6.89 -6.30 4.46
C LEU A 68 -7.77 -6.99 3.42
N LEU A 69 -9.09 -6.74 3.45
CA LEU A 69 -10.01 -7.27 2.45
C LEU A 69 -9.76 -6.67 1.07
N GLY A 70 -9.54 -5.35 0.99
CA GLY A 70 -9.24 -4.67 -0.26
C GLY A 70 -7.93 -5.15 -0.88
N LEU A 71 -6.90 -5.32 -0.07
CA LEU A 71 -5.60 -5.83 -0.47
C LEU A 71 -5.71 -7.29 -0.92
N ALA A 72 -6.42 -8.15 -0.19
CA ALA A 72 -6.62 -9.54 -0.60
C ALA A 72 -7.35 -9.63 -1.97
N LEU A 73 -8.40 -8.83 -2.16
CA LEU A 73 -9.16 -8.81 -3.41
C LEU A 73 -8.35 -8.22 -4.58
N GLY A 74 -7.68 -7.08 -4.35
CA GLY A 74 -6.84 -6.42 -5.35
C GLY A 74 -5.65 -7.29 -5.75
N LEU A 75 -4.93 -7.85 -4.77
CA LEU A 75 -3.78 -8.72 -4.99
C LEU A 75 -4.15 -9.99 -5.75
N SER A 76 -5.23 -10.67 -5.35
CA SER A 76 -5.66 -11.91 -6.03
C SER A 76 -6.08 -11.65 -7.48
N ALA A 77 -6.84 -10.58 -7.74
CA ALA A 77 -7.26 -10.22 -9.08
C ALA A 77 -6.07 -9.78 -9.96
N ALA A 78 -5.24 -8.87 -9.45
CA ALA A 78 -4.09 -8.33 -10.17
C ALA A 78 -3.01 -9.38 -10.42
N PHE A 79 -2.71 -10.22 -9.45
CA PHE A 79 -1.73 -11.29 -9.60
C PHE A 79 -2.18 -12.31 -10.65
N SER A 80 -3.45 -12.74 -10.58
CA SER A 80 -4.01 -13.72 -11.53
C SER A 80 -3.98 -13.19 -12.96
N LEU A 81 -4.43 -11.94 -13.16
CA LEU A 81 -4.41 -11.30 -14.47
C LEU A 81 -2.97 -11.03 -14.93
N GLY A 82 -2.12 -10.48 -14.08
CA GLY A 82 -0.73 -10.14 -14.39
C GLY A 82 0.08 -11.35 -14.77
N TYR A 83 -0.11 -12.47 -14.08
CA TYR A 83 0.49 -13.75 -14.44
C TYR A 83 0.02 -14.24 -15.82
N ALA A 84 -1.28 -14.14 -16.12
CA ALA A 84 -1.82 -14.52 -17.42
C ALA A 84 -1.25 -13.65 -18.57
N LEU A 85 -1.12 -12.33 -18.35
CA LEU A 85 -0.51 -11.40 -19.32
C LEU A 85 0.98 -11.66 -19.48
N ALA A 86 1.69 -11.95 -18.39
CA ALA A 86 3.11 -12.26 -18.42
C ALA A 86 3.40 -13.47 -19.31
N LYS A 87 2.54 -14.48 -19.28
CA LYS A 87 2.66 -15.73 -20.05
C LYS A 87 2.12 -15.63 -21.48
N SER A 88 1.21 -14.72 -21.79
CA SER A 88 0.52 -14.64 -23.09
C SER A 88 0.70 -13.28 -23.77
N PRO A 89 1.63 -13.16 -24.74
CA PRO A 89 1.84 -11.92 -25.50
C PRO A 89 0.60 -11.46 -26.28
N ARG A 90 -0.27 -12.41 -26.68
CA ARG A 90 -1.54 -12.09 -27.35
C ARG A 90 -2.53 -11.43 -26.41
N LEU A 91 -2.64 -11.97 -25.19
CA LEU A 91 -3.54 -11.44 -24.17
C LEU A 91 -3.11 -10.05 -23.73
N GLU A 92 -1.80 -9.86 -23.55
CA GLU A 92 -1.22 -8.54 -23.30
C GLU A 92 -1.58 -7.57 -24.42
N ARG A 93 -1.27 -7.88 -25.69
CA ARG A 93 -1.55 -6.97 -26.81
C ARG A 93 -3.03 -6.59 -26.92
N PHE A 94 -3.93 -7.50 -26.56
CA PHE A 94 -5.37 -7.24 -26.55
C PHE A 94 -5.80 -6.35 -25.37
N LEU A 95 -5.24 -6.56 -24.17
CA LEU A 95 -5.65 -5.86 -22.95
C LEU A 95 -4.87 -4.58 -22.65
N SER A 96 -3.66 -4.43 -23.17
CA SER A 96 -2.82 -3.24 -23.02
C SER A 96 -3.55 -1.90 -23.24
N PRO A 97 -4.32 -1.69 -24.33
CA PRO A 97 -5.01 -0.41 -24.53
C PRO A 97 -6.03 -0.11 -23.42
N TYR A 98 -6.76 -1.11 -22.95
CA TYR A 98 -7.72 -0.95 -21.86
C TYR A 98 -7.02 -0.68 -20.53
N LEU A 99 -5.93 -1.40 -20.24
CA LEU A 99 -5.14 -1.20 -19.01
C LEU A 99 -4.54 0.21 -18.94
N VAL A 100 -4.00 0.72 -20.04
CA VAL A 100 -3.47 2.08 -20.12
C VAL A 100 -4.58 3.12 -19.96
N ALA A 101 -5.72 2.93 -20.63
CA ALA A 101 -6.87 3.83 -20.50
C ALA A 101 -7.41 3.87 -19.06
N SER A 102 -7.51 2.73 -18.40
CA SER A 102 -7.97 2.67 -17.01
C SER A 102 -7.01 3.38 -16.04
N GLN A 103 -5.69 3.30 -16.26
CA GLN A 103 -4.71 4.01 -15.43
C GLN A 103 -4.77 5.53 -15.57
N ALA A 104 -5.21 6.04 -16.72
CA ALA A 104 -5.41 7.48 -16.90
C ALA A 104 -6.58 8.03 -16.08
N THR A 105 -7.47 7.16 -15.58
CA THR A 105 -8.66 7.59 -14.85
C THR A 105 -8.33 7.80 -13.37
N PRO A 106 -8.45 9.03 -12.83
CA PRO A 106 -8.15 9.29 -11.43
C PRO A 106 -9.17 8.59 -10.52
N MET A 107 -8.68 7.79 -9.56
CA MET A 107 -9.56 7.11 -8.59
C MET A 107 -10.42 8.08 -7.78
N VAL A 108 -9.95 9.31 -7.56
CA VAL A 108 -10.72 10.37 -6.89
C VAL A 108 -12.01 10.72 -7.64
N ALA A 109 -12.06 10.55 -8.97
CA ALA A 109 -13.27 10.76 -9.76
C ALA A 109 -14.21 9.55 -9.75
N ILE A 110 -13.67 8.33 -9.67
CA ILE A 110 -14.45 7.08 -9.68
C ILE A 110 -15.10 6.82 -8.31
N ALA A 111 -14.38 7.08 -7.21
CA ALA A 111 -14.84 6.76 -5.85
C ALA A 111 -16.24 7.30 -5.52
N PRO A 112 -16.59 8.58 -5.78
CA PRO A 112 -17.93 9.09 -5.52
C PRO A 112 -19.03 8.37 -6.34
N LEU A 113 -18.75 8.02 -7.59
CA LEU A 113 -19.70 7.28 -8.45
C LEU A 113 -19.98 5.89 -7.88
N LEU A 114 -18.94 5.19 -7.42
CA LEU A 114 -19.10 3.89 -6.77
C LEU A 114 -19.94 3.99 -5.49
N VAL A 115 -19.77 5.05 -4.70
CA VAL A 115 -20.58 5.28 -3.49
C VAL A 115 -22.04 5.58 -3.85
N ILE A 116 -22.30 6.30 -4.95
CA ILE A 116 -23.67 6.56 -5.42
C ILE A 116 -24.35 5.27 -5.91
N TRP A 117 -23.62 4.42 -6.65
CA TRP A 117 -24.18 3.20 -7.23
C TRP A 117 -24.33 2.05 -6.24
N LEU A 118 -23.33 1.82 -5.40
CA LEU A 118 -23.27 0.68 -4.47
C LEU A 118 -23.71 1.05 -3.05
N GLY A 119 -23.93 2.34 -2.79
CA GLY A 119 -24.21 2.88 -1.47
C GLY A 119 -22.96 3.03 -0.60
N PRO A 120 -23.05 3.80 0.50
CA PRO A 120 -21.98 3.87 1.48
C PRO A 120 -21.90 2.56 2.28
N GLY A 121 -20.68 2.09 2.57
CA GLY A 121 -20.50 0.90 3.39
C GLY A 121 -19.08 0.33 3.30
N MET A 122 -18.86 -0.80 3.96
CA MET A 122 -17.57 -1.50 3.94
C MET A 122 -17.23 -2.01 2.53
N GLY A 123 -18.21 -2.57 1.81
CA GLY A 123 -18.00 -3.17 0.48
C GLY A 123 -17.44 -2.18 -0.55
N VAL A 124 -17.99 -0.96 -0.61
CA VAL A 124 -17.50 0.05 -1.56
C VAL A 124 -16.07 0.52 -1.23
N LYS A 125 -15.73 0.65 0.06
CA LYS A 125 -14.38 1.01 0.49
C LYS A 125 -13.37 -0.09 0.18
N VAL A 126 -13.74 -1.35 0.40
CA VAL A 126 -12.95 -2.53 0.01
C VAL A 126 -12.71 -2.54 -1.49
N LEU A 127 -13.75 -2.27 -2.30
CA LEU A 127 -13.63 -2.20 -3.76
C LEU A 127 -12.70 -1.06 -4.20
N ILE A 128 -12.85 0.14 -3.63
CA ILE A 128 -11.98 1.28 -3.92
C ILE A 128 -10.53 0.94 -3.57
N CYS A 129 -10.29 0.36 -2.39
CA CYS A 129 -8.96 -0.08 -1.97
C CYS A 129 -8.36 -1.11 -2.95
N ALA A 130 -9.16 -2.09 -3.37
CA ALA A 130 -8.73 -3.09 -4.33
C ALA A 130 -8.35 -2.48 -5.68
N LEU A 131 -9.15 -1.53 -6.20
CA LEU A 131 -8.87 -0.84 -7.47
C LEU A 131 -7.59 0.01 -7.40
N ILE A 132 -7.32 0.66 -6.26
CA ILE A 132 -6.09 1.44 -6.05
C ILE A 132 -4.86 0.53 -6.11
N VAL A 133 -4.90 -0.61 -5.44
CA VAL A 133 -3.78 -1.56 -5.36
C VAL A 133 -3.64 -2.42 -6.62
N PHE A 134 -4.72 -2.59 -7.39
CA PHE A 134 -4.76 -3.47 -8.55
C PHE A 134 -3.67 -3.16 -9.59
N PHE A 135 -3.54 -1.90 -10.03
CA PHE A 135 -2.62 -1.57 -11.13
C PHE A 135 -1.14 -1.69 -10.76
N PRO A 136 -0.65 -1.12 -9.64
CA PRO A 136 0.73 -1.32 -9.21
C PRO A 136 1.08 -2.81 -9.09
N VAL A 137 0.21 -3.60 -8.48
CA VAL A 137 0.42 -5.04 -8.31
C VAL A 137 0.41 -5.77 -9.65
N LEU A 138 -0.49 -5.42 -10.57
CA LEU A 138 -0.56 -6.02 -11.90
C LEU A 138 0.76 -5.83 -12.65
N VAL A 139 1.26 -4.59 -12.68
CA VAL A 139 2.52 -4.23 -13.35
C VAL A 139 3.70 -4.92 -12.67
N ASN A 140 3.77 -4.87 -11.33
CA ASN A 140 4.81 -5.53 -10.55
C ASN A 140 4.82 -7.05 -10.78
N THR A 141 3.65 -7.67 -10.93
CA THR A 141 3.54 -9.10 -11.27
C THR A 141 4.09 -9.38 -12.67
N ILE A 142 3.72 -8.58 -13.66
CA ILE A 142 4.20 -8.76 -15.04
C ILE A 142 5.72 -8.60 -15.11
N VAL A 143 6.25 -7.55 -14.49
CA VAL A 143 7.70 -7.27 -14.44
C VAL A 143 8.43 -8.35 -13.65
N GLY A 144 7.92 -8.76 -12.49
CA GLY A 144 8.54 -9.78 -11.64
C GLY A 144 8.59 -11.15 -12.33
N VAL A 145 7.51 -11.57 -12.98
CA VAL A 145 7.46 -12.85 -13.69
C VAL A 145 8.34 -12.85 -14.93
N ARG A 146 8.39 -11.74 -15.68
CA ARG A 146 9.25 -11.61 -16.88
C ARG A 146 10.72 -11.35 -16.57
N GLY A 147 11.01 -10.80 -15.39
CA GLY A 147 12.37 -10.52 -14.93
C GLY A 147 13.16 -11.78 -14.57
N VAL A 148 12.53 -12.96 -14.54
CA VAL A 148 13.20 -14.24 -14.32
C VAL A 148 14.10 -14.56 -15.53
N PRO A 149 15.43 -14.73 -15.33
CA PRO A 149 16.34 -15.10 -16.40
C PRO A 149 15.90 -16.37 -17.14
N ALA A 150 16.01 -16.36 -18.48
CA ALA A 150 15.59 -17.48 -19.33
C ALA A 150 16.37 -18.77 -19.04
N GLU A 151 17.60 -18.64 -18.53
CA GLU A 151 18.46 -19.74 -18.11
C GLU A 151 17.82 -20.53 -16.97
N LEU A 152 17.17 -19.86 -16.01
CA LEU A 152 16.50 -20.52 -14.89
C LEU A 152 15.27 -21.32 -15.35
N HIS A 153 14.53 -20.80 -16.34
CA HIS A 153 13.46 -21.55 -16.97
C HIS A 153 13.98 -22.78 -17.73
N THR A 154 15.17 -22.68 -18.33
CA THR A 154 15.80 -23.79 -19.05
C THR A 154 16.32 -24.85 -18.08
N LEU A 155 16.88 -24.45 -16.94
CA LEU A 155 17.26 -25.33 -15.83
C LEU A 155 16.06 -26.12 -15.30
N MET A 156 14.93 -25.45 -15.03
CA MET A 156 13.71 -26.12 -14.57
C MET A 156 13.20 -27.16 -15.59
N ARG A 157 13.29 -26.88 -16.89
CA ARG A 157 12.96 -27.84 -17.94
C ARG A 157 13.92 -29.03 -17.98
N SER A 158 15.22 -28.81 -17.79
CA SER A 158 16.24 -29.87 -17.73
C SER A 158 15.98 -30.82 -16.55
N LEU A 159 15.58 -30.27 -15.41
CA LEU A 159 15.18 -31.03 -14.21
C LEU A 159 13.80 -31.70 -14.33
N ARG A 160 13.13 -31.60 -15.49
CA ARG A 160 11.75 -32.07 -15.72
C ARG A 160 10.74 -31.54 -14.69
N ALA A 161 10.97 -30.31 -14.19
CA ALA A 161 10.07 -29.69 -13.24
C ALA A 161 8.69 -29.45 -13.86
N SER A 162 7.64 -29.75 -13.11
CA SER A 162 6.26 -29.48 -13.50
C SER A 162 5.97 -27.96 -13.55
N ARG A 163 4.87 -27.58 -14.20
CA ARG A 163 4.42 -26.17 -14.25
C ARG A 163 4.18 -25.60 -12.84
N TRP A 164 3.67 -26.42 -11.92
CA TRP A 164 3.46 -26.01 -10.53
C TRP A 164 4.79 -25.84 -9.76
N GLN A 165 5.77 -26.72 -9.99
CA GLN A 165 7.11 -26.57 -9.43
C GLN A 165 7.80 -25.32 -9.96
N THR A 166 7.68 -25.05 -11.27
CA THR A 166 8.22 -23.82 -11.89
C THR A 166 7.58 -22.58 -11.30
N PHE A 167 6.25 -22.57 -11.16
CA PHE A 167 5.53 -21.47 -10.52
C PHE A 167 5.99 -21.25 -9.06
N ARG A 168 5.94 -22.29 -8.23
CA ARG A 168 6.18 -22.15 -6.78
C ARG A 168 7.66 -21.95 -6.40
N LEU A 169 8.58 -22.55 -7.15
CA LEU A 169 10.02 -22.56 -6.80
C LEU A 169 10.83 -21.49 -7.55
N LEU A 170 10.34 -20.98 -8.68
CA LEU A 170 11.07 -20.02 -9.49
C LEU A 170 10.32 -18.70 -9.64
N GLU A 171 9.08 -18.73 -10.12
CA GLU A 171 8.36 -17.51 -10.49
C GLU A 171 7.79 -16.77 -9.28
N LEU A 172 7.20 -17.48 -8.32
CA LEU A 172 6.65 -16.89 -7.10
C LEU A 172 7.74 -16.26 -6.21
N PRO A 173 8.88 -16.92 -5.91
CA PRO A 173 9.94 -16.31 -5.12
C PRO A 173 10.62 -15.14 -5.82
N ALA A 174 10.73 -15.18 -7.16
CA ALA A 174 11.30 -14.07 -7.93
C ALA A 174 10.35 -12.86 -8.00
N ALA A 175 9.04 -13.09 -8.04
CA ALA A 175 8.04 -12.03 -8.02
C ALA A 175 7.81 -11.44 -6.61
N LEU A 176 8.08 -12.21 -5.55
CA LEU A 176 7.81 -11.80 -4.15
C LEU A 176 8.46 -10.46 -3.76
N PRO A 177 9.74 -10.17 -4.05
CA PRO A 177 10.36 -8.90 -3.72
C PRO A 177 9.72 -7.70 -4.44
N VAL A 178 9.23 -7.90 -5.67
CA VAL A 178 8.57 -6.85 -6.45
C VAL A 178 7.13 -6.64 -5.99
N LEU A 179 6.45 -7.73 -5.59
CA LEU A 179 5.12 -7.67 -4.99
C LEU A 179 5.15 -7.00 -3.61
N LEU A 180 6.12 -7.38 -2.76
CA LEU A 180 6.30 -6.81 -1.42
C LEU A 180 6.94 -5.43 -1.44
N GLY A 181 7.78 -5.11 -2.43
CA GLY A 181 8.36 -3.78 -2.56
C GLY A 181 7.34 -2.68 -2.90
N GLY A 182 6.13 -3.06 -3.35
CA GLY A 182 5.01 -2.16 -3.63
C GLY A 182 3.89 -2.18 -2.57
N LEU A 183 4.04 -2.95 -1.49
CA LEU A 183 3.09 -3.06 -0.37
C LEU A 183 3.66 -2.34 0.86
#